data_AF-A0A1X2ZLL7-F1
#
_entry.id   AF-A0A1X2ZLL7-F1
#
_cell.length_a   1.000
_cell.length_b   1.000
_cell.length_c   1.000
_cell.angle_alpha   90.00
_cell.angle_beta   90.00
_cell.angle_gamma   90.00
#
_symmetry.space_group_name_H-M   'P 1'
#
loop_
_entity.id
_entity.type
_entity.pdbx_description
1 polymer ?
#
loop_
_entity_poly.entity_id
_entity_poly.type
_entity_poly.pdbx_seq_one_letter_code
_entity_poly.pdbx_strand_id
1 'polypeptide(L)'
;MLQGLLGIFSGLITPVQTAVNTRLGRSIGSPLRASLVSFSVGLIAMLTLTLLLGPYPLIPATAANGPWWMWFAGVFGVTFLTGNVLLLPKLGSLKTVIMPVTGQIVMGLLVDAFGWFGTTAQPISPLRIAGAAITLVGFLLAVAGPNLRLRPAIDRPAGGSENSGDSEKSETDGKAVHVPGSATVLWSCAGIAFGMCSAVQTALLGKLGVALGSPVKASLASFVVGLISLAIVVAFVDRTYSLGDALKKGNPWWMWVGGLLGATLVMCNAYLSAHIGTGMTVMLVLLGQVGGGLLVDRFGLLGVPRKPVAGIQYVGVLVAIVGIVLKAM
;
A
#
# COMPACT_ATOMS: atom_id res chain seq x y z
N MET A 1 10.37 -18.57 -10.83
CA MET A 1 10.54 -17.38 -11.70
C MET A 1 9.22 -16.69 -12.01
N LEU A 2 8.18 -17.39 -12.51
CA LEU A 2 6.88 -16.79 -12.86
C LEU A 2 6.19 -16.04 -11.69
N GLN A 3 6.15 -16.64 -10.51
CA GLN A 3 5.57 -16.00 -9.31
C GLN A 3 6.33 -14.72 -8.90
N GLY A 4 7.65 -14.70 -9.09
CA GLY A 4 8.47 -13.51 -8.86
C GLY A 4 8.06 -12.34 -9.76
N LEU A 5 7.92 -12.61 -11.06
CA LEU A 5 7.46 -11.62 -12.05
C LEU A 5 6.03 -11.15 -11.75
N LEU A 6 5.14 -12.06 -11.37
CA LEU A 6 3.77 -11.72 -11.01
C LEU A 6 3.71 -10.83 -9.74
N GLY A 7 4.59 -11.06 -8.77
CA GLY A 7 4.71 -10.20 -7.58
C GLY A 7 5.17 -8.78 -7.93
N ILE A 8 6.20 -8.66 -8.77
CA ILE A 8 6.66 -7.36 -9.26
C ILE A 8 5.55 -6.66 -10.07
N PHE A 9 4.87 -7.39 -10.96
CA PHE A 9 3.74 -6.88 -11.73
C PHE A 9 2.61 -6.37 -10.82
N SER A 10 2.22 -7.15 -9.80
CA SER A 10 1.22 -6.73 -8.80
C SER A 10 1.64 -5.42 -8.13
N GLY A 11 2.92 -5.30 -7.78
CA GLY A 11 3.49 -4.06 -7.24
C GLY A 11 3.38 -2.86 -8.18
N LEU A 12 3.66 -3.04 -9.48
CA LEU A 12 3.59 -1.98 -10.51
C LEU A 12 2.19 -1.41 -10.71
N ILE A 13 1.14 -2.15 -10.33
CA ILE A 13 -0.25 -1.67 -10.36
C ILE A 13 -0.47 -0.59 -9.30
N THR A 14 0.21 -0.68 -8.15
CA THR A 14 -0.06 0.18 -6.98
C THR A 14 0.11 1.68 -7.27
N PRO A 15 1.20 2.14 -7.93
CA PRO A 15 1.35 3.56 -8.27
C PRO A 15 0.26 4.07 -9.23
N VAL A 16 -0.14 3.24 -10.21
CA VAL A 16 -1.21 3.55 -11.16
C VAL A 16 -2.54 3.69 -10.42
N GLN A 17 -2.88 2.70 -9.58
CA GLN A 17 -4.08 2.72 -8.75
C GLN A 17 -4.09 3.94 -7.81
N THR A 18 -2.95 4.27 -7.20
CA THR A 18 -2.80 5.42 -6.31
C THR A 18 -3.06 6.73 -7.05
N ALA A 19 -2.53 6.89 -8.26
CA ALA A 19 -2.77 8.07 -9.09
C ALA A 19 -4.26 8.21 -9.48
N VAL A 20 -4.88 7.09 -9.89
CA VAL A 20 -6.32 7.03 -10.21
C VAL A 20 -7.18 7.41 -9.00
N ASN A 21 -6.92 6.79 -7.84
CA ASN A 21 -7.68 7.04 -6.62
C ASN A 21 -7.45 8.45 -6.06
N THR A 22 -6.23 9.00 -6.22
CA THR A 22 -5.95 10.38 -5.83
C THR A 22 -6.73 11.36 -6.67
N ARG A 23 -6.80 11.15 -7.99
CA ARG A 23 -7.62 11.99 -8.88
C ARG A 23 -9.11 11.87 -8.55
N LEU A 24 -9.59 10.65 -8.34
CA LEU A 24 -10.96 10.36 -7.88
C LEU A 24 -11.28 11.08 -6.57
N GLY A 25 -10.38 11.00 -5.60
CA GLY A 25 -10.48 11.67 -4.30
C GLY A 25 -10.55 13.18 -4.42
N ARG A 26 -9.76 13.80 -5.31
CA ARG A 26 -9.82 15.25 -5.56
C ARG A 26 -11.14 15.69 -6.18
N SER A 27 -11.75 14.87 -7.05
CA SER A 27 -13.02 15.20 -7.69
C SER A 27 -14.22 15.03 -6.76
N ILE A 28 -14.23 13.98 -5.94
CA ILE A 28 -15.29 13.71 -4.95
C ILE A 28 -15.12 14.58 -3.69
N GLY A 29 -13.89 15.03 -3.42
CA GLY A 29 -13.52 15.80 -2.22
C GLY A 29 -13.21 14.93 -1.00
N SER A 30 -12.99 13.63 -1.17
CA SER A 30 -12.55 12.74 -0.09
C SER A 30 -11.81 11.49 -0.61
N PRO A 31 -10.64 11.16 -0.06
CA PRO A 31 -9.94 9.90 -0.33
C PRO A 31 -10.72 8.65 0.09
N LEU A 32 -11.48 8.71 1.19
CA LEU A 32 -12.23 7.56 1.71
C LEU A 32 -13.46 7.27 0.84
N ARG A 33 -14.19 8.31 0.41
CA ARG A 33 -15.29 8.15 -0.56
C ARG A 33 -14.80 7.67 -1.93
N ALA A 34 -13.66 8.15 -2.40
CA ALA A 34 -13.04 7.61 -3.61
C ALA A 34 -12.68 6.13 -3.46
N SER A 35 -12.16 5.74 -2.29
CA SER A 35 -11.87 4.34 -1.99
C SER A 35 -13.15 3.50 -1.95
N LEU A 36 -14.28 4.01 -1.44
CA LEU A 36 -15.57 3.31 -1.52
C LEU A 36 -15.97 2.98 -2.96
N VAL A 37 -15.89 3.97 -3.85
CA VAL A 37 -16.15 3.76 -5.28
C VAL A 37 -15.23 2.69 -5.85
N SER A 38 -13.93 2.76 -5.57
CA SER A 38 -12.98 1.73 -6.01
C SER A 38 -13.32 0.35 -5.45
N PHE A 39 -13.69 0.24 -4.17
CA PHE A 39 -14.10 -1.04 -3.57
C PHE A 39 -15.38 -1.57 -4.21
N SER A 40 -16.36 -0.71 -4.53
CA SER A 40 -17.57 -1.12 -5.25
C SER A 40 -17.28 -1.63 -6.66
N VAL A 41 -16.45 -0.93 -7.43
CA VAL A 41 -16.04 -1.36 -8.77
C VAL A 41 -15.24 -2.67 -8.70
N GLY A 42 -14.31 -2.78 -7.76
CA GLY A 42 -13.53 -3.99 -7.52
C GLY A 42 -14.40 -5.18 -7.10
N LEU A 43 -15.40 -4.95 -6.25
CA LEU A 43 -16.37 -5.96 -5.83
C LEU A 43 -17.17 -6.49 -7.02
N ILE A 44 -17.69 -5.60 -7.87
CA ILE A 44 -18.42 -5.98 -9.09
C ILE A 44 -17.51 -6.80 -10.01
N ALA A 45 -16.27 -6.36 -10.23
CA ALA A 45 -15.31 -7.08 -11.07
C ALA A 45 -15.01 -8.48 -10.53
N MET A 46 -14.76 -8.64 -9.22
CA MET A 46 -14.53 -9.95 -8.61
C MET A 46 -15.77 -10.82 -8.60
N LEU A 47 -16.96 -10.24 -8.44
CA LEU A 47 -18.22 -10.98 -8.49
C LEU A 47 -18.43 -11.55 -9.90
N THR A 48 -18.31 -10.71 -10.93
CA THR A 48 -18.39 -11.14 -12.34
C THR A 48 -17.35 -12.22 -12.62
N LEU A 49 -16.10 -12.02 -12.23
CA LEU A 49 -15.04 -13.00 -12.46
C LEU A 49 -15.30 -14.33 -11.74
N THR A 50 -15.81 -14.28 -10.50
CA THR A 50 -16.18 -15.47 -9.72
C THR A 50 -17.32 -16.25 -10.39
N LEU A 51 -18.34 -15.55 -10.91
CA LEU A 51 -19.48 -16.19 -11.55
C LEU A 51 -19.09 -16.84 -12.89
N LEU A 52 -18.15 -16.23 -13.63
CA LEU A 52 -17.68 -16.73 -14.91
C LEU A 52 -16.66 -17.88 -14.79
N LEU A 53 -15.73 -17.79 -13.84
CA LEU A 53 -14.60 -18.73 -13.72
C LEU A 53 -14.81 -19.85 -12.70
N GLY A 54 -16.03 -20.06 -12.21
CA GLY A 54 -16.32 -20.94 -11.09
C GLY A 54 -15.46 -22.22 -11.04
N PRO A 55 -15.04 -22.62 -9.83
CA PRO A 55 -15.63 -23.86 -9.39
C PRO A 55 -16.74 -23.56 -8.39
N TYR A 56 -17.92 -24.14 -8.58
CA TYR A 56 -19.01 -24.08 -7.62
C TYR A 56 -18.92 -25.29 -6.66
N PRO A 57 -19.37 -25.18 -5.40
CA PRO A 57 -20.09 -24.06 -4.79
C PRO A 57 -19.22 -22.84 -4.48
N LEU A 58 -19.83 -21.66 -4.34
CA LEU A 58 -19.12 -20.41 -4.01
C LEU A 58 -18.37 -20.53 -2.68
N ILE A 59 -18.99 -21.14 -1.68
CA ILE A 59 -18.38 -21.41 -0.37
C ILE A 59 -18.33 -22.94 -0.19
N PRO A 60 -17.21 -23.61 -0.48
CA PRO A 60 -17.03 -25.03 -0.18
C PRO A 60 -17.01 -25.29 1.33
N ALA A 61 -17.30 -26.53 1.73
CA ALA A 61 -17.30 -26.96 3.12
C ALA A 61 -15.96 -26.69 3.84
N THR A 62 -14.84 -26.76 3.11
CA THR A 62 -13.50 -26.42 3.60
C THR A 62 -13.39 -24.98 4.10
N ALA A 63 -14.08 -24.04 3.45
CA ALA A 63 -14.12 -22.64 3.87
C ALA A 63 -15.20 -22.38 4.92
N ALA A 64 -16.37 -23.04 4.80
CA ALA A 64 -17.48 -22.89 5.74
C ALA A 64 -17.12 -23.40 7.15
N ASN A 65 -16.43 -24.54 7.23
CA ASN A 65 -15.98 -25.15 8.48
C ASN A 65 -14.57 -24.72 8.88
N GLY A 66 -13.93 -23.86 8.08
CA GLY A 66 -12.61 -23.34 8.39
C GLY A 66 -12.65 -22.30 9.50
N PRO A 67 -11.48 -21.78 9.92
CA PRO A 67 -11.43 -20.79 10.99
C PRO A 67 -12.16 -19.49 10.63
N TRP A 68 -12.93 -18.92 11.56
CA TRP A 68 -13.72 -17.71 11.27
C TRP A 68 -12.86 -16.47 10.96
N TRP A 69 -11.62 -16.41 11.47
CA TRP A 69 -10.74 -15.25 11.34
C TRP A 69 -10.24 -15.01 9.91
N MET A 70 -10.22 -16.02 9.03
CA MET A 70 -9.72 -15.86 7.64
C MET A 70 -10.61 -14.92 6.80
N TRP A 71 -11.86 -14.72 7.21
CA TRP A 71 -12.80 -13.80 6.58
C TRP A 71 -12.50 -12.32 6.88
N PHE A 72 -11.61 -12.02 7.83
CA PHE A 72 -11.30 -10.65 8.25
C PHE A 72 -10.22 -9.96 7.41
N ALA A 73 -9.74 -10.58 6.34
CA ALA A 73 -8.73 -9.98 5.45
C ALA A 73 -9.13 -8.56 4.98
N GLY A 74 -10.40 -8.37 4.61
CA GLY A 74 -10.93 -7.07 4.17
C GLY A 74 -10.83 -5.98 5.24
N VAL A 75 -11.05 -6.33 6.52
CA VAL A 75 -10.95 -5.39 7.65
C VAL A 75 -9.53 -4.86 7.78
N PHE A 76 -8.54 -5.76 7.77
CA PHE A 76 -7.12 -5.37 7.86
C PHE A 76 -6.68 -4.48 6.69
N GLY A 77 -7.21 -4.73 5.49
CA GLY A 77 -6.95 -3.88 4.34
C GLY A 77 -7.54 -2.48 4.45
N VAL A 78 -8.78 -2.36 4.94
CA VAL A 78 -9.40 -1.06 5.22
C VAL A 78 -8.67 -0.32 6.34
N THR A 79 -8.21 -1.02 7.37
CA THR A 79 -7.41 -0.44 8.45
C THR A 79 -6.09 0.13 7.92
N PHE A 80 -5.38 -0.62 7.06
CA PHE A 80 -4.16 -0.12 6.42
C PHE A 80 -4.43 1.10 5.52
N LEU A 81 -5.45 1.02 4.67
CA LEU A 81 -5.83 2.11 3.76
C LEU A 81 -6.19 3.38 4.54
N THR A 82 -7.09 3.25 5.52
CA THR A 82 -7.54 4.37 6.36
C THR A 82 -6.38 4.94 7.15
N GLY A 83 -5.54 4.07 7.73
CA GLY A 83 -4.31 4.45 8.41
C GLY A 83 -3.42 5.33 7.53
N ASN A 84 -3.13 4.92 6.31
CA ASN A 84 -2.32 5.71 5.38
C ASN A 84 -2.91 7.09 5.07
N VAL A 85 -4.24 7.19 4.92
CA VAL A 85 -4.92 8.48 4.73
C VAL A 85 -4.73 9.39 5.95
N LEU A 86 -4.84 8.84 7.16
CA LEU A 86 -4.69 9.59 8.42
C LEU A 86 -3.24 9.97 8.73
N LEU A 87 -2.27 9.12 8.37
CA LEU A 87 -0.85 9.37 8.62
C LEU A 87 -0.32 10.54 7.78
N LEU A 88 -0.81 10.71 6.55
CA LEU A 88 -0.24 11.67 5.58
C LEU A 88 -0.15 13.10 6.13
N PRO A 89 -1.22 13.70 6.67
CA PRO A 89 -1.16 15.05 7.25
C PRO A 89 -0.39 15.13 8.58
N LYS A 90 -0.09 14.00 9.23
CA LYS A 90 0.55 13.96 10.57
C LYS A 90 2.05 13.70 10.53
N LEU A 91 2.50 12.89 9.59
CA LEU A 91 3.90 12.46 9.48
C LEU A 91 4.62 13.00 8.24
N GLY A 92 3.86 13.47 7.24
CA GLY A 92 4.38 13.83 5.92
C GLY A 92 4.64 12.61 5.03
N SER A 93 4.72 12.86 3.73
CA SER A 93 4.76 11.84 2.67
C SER A 93 5.87 10.78 2.84
N LEU A 94 7.04 11.19 3.33
CA LEU A 94 8.17 10.28 3.48
C LEU A 94 7.91 9.22 4.56
N LYS A 95 7.55 9.66 5.76
CA LYS A 95 7.31 8.77 6.91
C LYS A 95 6.07 7.90 6.70
N THR A 96 5.08 8.38 5.96
CA THR A 96 3.90 7.58 5.60
C THR A 96 4.17 6.45 4.63
N VAL A 97 5.33 6.45 3.96
CA VAL A 97 5.76 5.29 3.16
C VAL A 97 6.67 4.40 4.00
N ILE A 98 7.66 4.98 4.70
CA ILE A 98 8.67 4.22 5.44
C ILE A 98 8.08 3.39 6.59
N MET A 99 7.21 3.98 7.41
CA MET A 99 6.70 3.30 8.60
C MET A 99 5.86 2.08 8.23
N PRO A 100 4.88 2.17 7.31
CA PRO A 100 4.13 0.99 6.90
C PRO A 100 4.95 -0.04 6.14
N VAL A 101 5.90 0.36 5.28
CA VAL A 101 6.80 -0.59 4.59
C VAL A 101 7.61 -1.41 5.60
N THR A 102 8.08 -0.77 6.68
CA THR A 102 8.77 -1.45 7.77
C THR A 102 7.85 -2.48 8.44
N GLY A 103 6.62 -2.09 8.78
CA GLY A 103 5.63 -2.99 9.38
C GLY A 103 5.24 -4.16 8.48
N GLN A 104 5.10 -3.93 7.17
CA GLN A 104 4.80 -4.96 6.17
C GLN A 104 5.89 -6.04 6.12
N ILE A 105 7.16 -5.62 6.06
CA ILE A 105 8.29 -6.55 6.01
C ILE A 105 8.42 -7.32 7.33
N VAL A 106 8.39 -6.62 8.46
CA VAL A 106 8.52 -7.25 9.78
C VAL A 106 7.40 -8.27 10.00
N MET A 107 6.13 -7.88 9.78
CA MET A 107 5.01 -8.79 9.98
C MET A 107 5.00 -9.93 8.97
N GLY A 108 5.40 -9.68 7.71
CA GLY A 108 5.55 -10.74 6.71
C GLY A 108 6.56 -11.80 7.13
N LEU A 109 7.67 -11.40 7.75
CA LEU A 109 8.66 -12.33 8.32
C LEU A 109 8.12 -13.08 9.53
N LEU A 110 7.41 -12.40 10.44
CA LEU A 110 6.81 -13.05 11.61
C LEU A 110 5.79 -14.11 11.17
N VAL A 111 4.95 -13.80 10.18
CA VAL A 111 3.99 -14.75 9.62
C VAL A 111 4.70 -15.96 9.01
N ASP A 112 5.74 -15.74 8.20
CA ASP A 112 6.49 -16.83 7.57
C ASP A 112 7.24 -17.68 8.62
N ALA A 113 7.86 -17.04 9.62
CA ALA A 113 8.69 -17.70 10.63
C ALA A 113 7.87 -18.56 11.61
N PHE A 114 6.74 -18.04 12.07
CA PHE A 114 5.90 -18.71 13.07
C PHE A 114 4.78 -19.56 12.46
N GLY A 115 4.62 -19.57 11.13
CA GLY A 115 3.52 -20.28 10.49
C GLY A 115 2.13 -19.72 10.84
N TRP A 116 2.06 -18.42 11.18
CA TRP A 116 0.80 -17.80 11.59
C TRP A 116 -0.25 -17.91 10.48
N PHE A 117 -1.52 -18.01 10.88
CA PHE A 117 -2.66 -18.15 9.96
C PHE A 117 -2.62 -19.45 9.13
N GLY A 118 -1.94 -20.48 9.64
CA GLY A 118 -1.88 -21.80 9.02
C GLY A 118 -1.10 -21.80 7.71
N THR A 119 -0.10 -20.93 7.61
CA THR A 119 0.98 -20.99 6.63
C THR A 119 2.01 -22.04 7.06
N THR A 120 2.78 -22.59 6.12
CA THR A 120 3.89 -23.48 6.46
C THR A 120 5.01 -22.66 7.10
N ALA A 121 5.32 -22.96 8.36
CA ALA A 121 6.41 -22.31 9.07
C ALA A 121 7.73 -22.52 8.30
N GLN A 122 8.35 -21.41 7.94
CA GLN A 122 9.63 -21.38 7.25
C GLN A 122 10.73 -21.29 8.32
N PRO A 123 11.74 -22.18 8.29
CA PRO A 123 12.80 -22.13 9.28
C PRO A 123 13.51 -20.77 9.22
N ILE A 124 13.70 -20.20 10.41
CA ILE A 124 14.46 -18.96 10.60
C ILE A 124 15.93 -19.30 10.36
N SER A 125 16.46 -18.97 9.19
CA SER A 125 17.88 -19.03 8.92
C SER A 125 18.51 -17.64 9.06
N PRO A 126 19.77 -17.53 9.50
CA PRO A 126 20.49 -16.25 9.52
C PRO A 126 20.49 -15.57 8.14
N LEU A 127 20.55 -16.35 7.07
CA LEU A 127 20.52 -15.85 5.69
C LEU A 127 19.18 -15.19 5.34
N ARG A 128 18.06 -15.77 5.77
CA ARG A 128 16.72 -15.20 5.54
C ARG A 128 16.49 -13.91 6.33
N ILE A 129 16.97 -13.87 7.58
CA ILE A 129 16.94 -12.64 8.38
C ILE A 129 17.81 -11.56 7.72
N ALA A 130 19.04 -11.90 7.33
CA ALA A 130 19.95 -10.98 6.66
C ALA A 130 19.37 -10.47 5.34
N GLY A 131 18.84 -11.36 4.50
CA GLY A 131 18.16 -11.00 3.26
C GLY A 131 17.02 -10.02 3.48
N ALA A 132 16.17 -10.28 4.48
CA ALA A 132 15.06 -9.39 4.80
C ALA A 132 15.50 -8.03 5.37
N ALA A 133 16.54 -8.01 6.20
CA ALA A 133 17.13 -6.78 6.71
C ALA A 133 17.75 -5.94 5.57
N ILE A 134 18.47 -6.58 4.65
CA ILE A 134 19.01 -5.94 3.44
C ILE A 134 17.87 -5.40 2.56
N THR A 135 16.78 -6.15 2.40
CA THR A 135 15.60 -5.69 1.67
C THR A 135 14.99 -4.44 2.30
N LEU A 136 14.82 -4.42 3.63
CA LEU A 136 14.34 -3.25 4.35
C LEU A 136 15.27 -2.05 4.15
N VAL A 137 16.58 -2.22 4.35
CA VAL A 137 17.57 -1.15 4.13
C VAL A 137 17.52 -0.63 2.70
N GLY A 138 17.41 -1.52 1.71
CA GLY A 138 17.28 -1.14 0.30
C GLY A 138 16.06 -0.27 0.03
N PHE A 139 14.88 -0.65 0.54
CA PHE A 139 13.67 0.16 0.39
C PHE A 139 13.75 1.49 1.15
N LEU A 140 14.32 1.50 2.36
CA LEU A 140 14.55 2.74 3.10
C LEU A 140 15.49 3.67 2.35
N LEU A 141 16.55 3.14 1.72
CA LEU A 141 17.46 3.91 0.89
C LEU A 141 16.74 4.46 -0.36
N ALA A 142 15.90 3.65 -0.99
CA ALA A 142 15.16 4.02 -2.19
C ALA A 142 14.15 5.17 -1.94
N VAL A 143 13.57 5.19 -0.74
CA VAL A 143 12.52 6.14 -0.35
C VAL A 143 13.09 7.36 0.37
N ALA A 144 14.04 7.19 1.31
CA ALA A 144 14.62 8.25 2.12
C ALA A 144 15.87 8.89 1.52
N GLY A 145 16.60 8.17 0.68
CA GLY A 145 17.89 8.60 0.13
C GLY A 145 17.91 10.01 -0.48
N PRO A 146 16.90 10.43 -1.28
CA PRO A 146 16.84 11.78 -1.83
C PRO A 146 16.80 12.87 -0.75
N ASN A 147 16.07 12.63 0.35
CA ASN A 147 15.89 13.60 1.43
C ASN A 147 17.15 13.74 2.30
N LEU A 148 17.99 12.69 2.38
CA LEU A 148 19.26 12.72 3.10
C LEU A 148 20.32 13.57 2.39
N ARG A 149 20.28 13.62 1.05
CA ARG A 149 21.21 14.45 0.24
C ARG A 149 20.84 15.93 0.18
N LEU A 150 19.60 16.29 0.51
CA LEU A 150 19.12 17.68 0.53
C LEU A 150 19.33 18.38 1.89
N ARG A 151 19.91 17.69 2.89
CA ARG A 151 20.32 18.26 4.19
C ARG A 151 21.84 18.52 4.32
N PRO A 152 22.47 19.22 3.38
CA PRO A 152 23.60 20.06 3.74
C PRO A 152 23.39 21.52 3.30
N ALA A 153 23.44 22.45 4.25
CA ALA A 153 23.64 23.91 4.11
C ALA A 153 22.42 24.88 4.16
N ILE A 154 21.47 24.74 5.08
CA ILE A 154 20.59 25.87 5.51
C ILE A 154 20.60 26.04 7.04
N ASP A 155 21.77 25.90 7.67
CA ASP A 155 22.00 26.27 9.09
C ASP A 155 23.33 27.03 9.24
N ARG A 156 23.73 27.81 8.22
CA ARG A 156 24.71 28.88 8.42
C ARG A 156 23.94 30.17 8.65
N PRO A 157 24.06 30.83 9.81
CA PRO A 157 23.64 32.21 9.93
C PRO A 157 24.53 33.01 8.99
N ALA A 158 23.97 33.44 7.86
CA ALA A 158 24.62 34.40 7.00
C ALA A 158 24.64 35.73 7.75
N GLY A 159 25.81 36.09 8.29
CA GLY A 159 26.05 37.44 8.77
C GLY A 159 26.02 38.42 7.60
N GLY A 160 25.35 39.55 7.81
CA GLY A 160 25.65 40.84 7.20
C GLY A 160 25.18 41.08 5.76
N SER A 161 24.10 41.87 5.63
CA SER A 161 24.03 43.11 4.85
C SER A 161 22.64 43.34 4.26
N GLU A 162 22.09 44.52 4.60
CA GLU A 162 20.96 45.26 4.05
C GLU A 162 20.90 45.20 2.50
N ASN A 163 19.79 45.34 1.78
CA ASN A 163 18.72 46.35 1.89
C ASN A 163 17.54 46.03 0.92
N SER A 164 16.39 46.66 1.20
CA SER A 164 15.29 47.10 0.31
C SER A 164 14.39 46.11 -0.46
N GLY A 165 13.11 46.10 -0.05
CA GLY A 165 11.98 46.43 -0.94
C GLY A 165 11.35 45.31 -1.79
N ASP A 166 10.39 44.58 -1.24
CA ASP A 166 8.99 44.61 -1.71
C ASP A 166 8.15 43.56 -0.96
N SER A 167 7.04 44.04 -0.38
CA SER A 167 6.12 43.24 0.41
C SER A 167 5.05 42.60 -0.48
N GLU A 168 5.36 41.44 -1.07
CA GLU A 168 4.32 40.51 -1.52
C GLU A 168 4.00 39.56 -0.37
N LYS A 169 2.86 39.79 0.30
CA LYS A 169 2.24 38.85 1.23
C LYS A 169 1.85 37.58 0.46
N SER A 170 2.74 36.59 0.47
CA SER A 170 2.41 35.20 0.15
C SER A 170 1.59 34.61 1.29
N GLU A 171 0.28 34.76 1.19
CA GLU A 171 -0.70 34.11 2.07
C GLU A 171 -0.85 32.64 1.65
N THR A 172 0.11 31.80 2.02
CA THR A 172 -0.09 30.34 2.07
C THR A 172 0.82 29.71 3.12
N ASP A 173 0.84 30.29 4.31
CA ASP A 173 1.33 29.61 5.51
C ASP A 173 0.30 28.54 5.90
N GLY A 174 0.32 27.42 5.18
CA GLY A 174 -0.32 26.19 5.61
C GLY A 174 0.41 25.71 6.85
N LYS A 175 0.02 26.23 8.01
CA LYS A 175 0.56 25.90 9.34
C LYS A 175 1.00 24.44 9.38
N ALA A 176 2.31 24.22 9.27
CA ALA A 176 2.90 22.94 9.58
C ALA A 176 2.58 22.70 11.06
N VAL A 177 1.58 21.85 11.34
CA VAL A 177 1.21 21.51 12.70
C VAL A 177 2.47 20.93 13.33
N HIS A 178 3.09 21.70 14.23
CA HIS A 178 4.26 21.25 14.98
C HIS A 178 3.76 20.17 15.93
N VAL A 179 3.80 18.91 15.46
CA VAL A 179 3.41 17.77 16.28
C VAL A 179 4.48 17.59 17.36
N PRO A 180 4.12 17.60 18.65
CA PRO A 180 5.07 17.35 19.73
C PRO A 180 5.88 16.07 19.49
N GLY A 181 7.13 16.03 19.95
CA GLY A 181 8.03 14.89 19.69
C GLY A 181 7.42 13.52 20.06
N SER A 182 6.68 13.45 21.17
CA SER A 182 5.97 12.25 21.63
C SER A 182 4.84 11.81 20.69
N ALA A 183 4.05 12.76 20.17
CA ALA A 183 2.99 12.48 19.21
C ALA A 183 3.56 12.00 17.86
N THR A 184 4.73 12.48 17.45
CA THR A 184 5.40 11.99 16.23
C THR A 184 5.82 10.53 16.35
N VAL A 185 6.30 10.11 17.53
CA VAL A 185 6.63 8.70 17.81
C VAL A 185 5.38 7.84 17.77
N LEU A 186 4.30 8.27 18.43
CA LEU A 186 3.01 7.56 18.42
C LEU A 186 2.48 7.34 17.00
N TRP A 187 2.48 8.38 16.17
CA TRP A 187 2.07 8.25 14.77
C TRP A 187 3.00 7.35 13.97
N SER A 188 4.30 7.33 14.28
CA SER A 188 5.26 6.43 13.62
C SER A 188 5.00 4.97 13.98
N CYS A 189 4.74 4.68 15.25
CA CYS A 189 4.30 3.36 15.72
C CYS A 189 2.98 2.94 15.07
N ALA A 190 2.02 3.86 14.96
CA ALA A 190 0.78 3.61 14.24
C ALA A 190 1.04 3.28 12.76
N GLY A 191 1.97 3.98 12.11
CA GLY A 191 2.39 3.69 10.74
C GLY A 191 2.94 2.27 10.57
N ILE A 192 3.80 1.82 11.49
CA ILE A 192 4.27 0.44 11.52
C ILE A 192 3.09 -0.52 11.71
N ALA A 193 2.22 -0.27 12.67
CA ALA A 193 1.05 -1.13 12.94
C ALA A 193 0.12 -1.25 11.72
N PHE A 194 -0.15 -0.15 11.01
CA PHE A 194 -0.94 -0.19 9.77
C PHE A 194 -0.22 -1.01 8.68
N GLY A 195 1.11 -0.89 8.58
CA GLY A 195 1.91 -1.77 7.73
C GLY A 195 1.78 -3.25 8.08
N MET A 196 1.81 -3.57 9.38
CA MET A 196 1.60 -4.94 9.85
C MET A 196 0.21 -5.45 9.46
N CYS A 197 -0.83 -4.62 9.56
CA CYS A 197 -2.18 -4.98 9.08
C CYS A 197 -2.19 -5.36 7.60
N SER A 198 -1.43 -4.67 6.75
CA SER A 198 -1.32 -5.02 5.33
C SER A 198 -0.71 -6.41 5.12
N ALA A 199 0.33 -6.78 5.86
CA ALA A 199 0.90 -8.13 5.77
C ALA A 199 -0.05 -9.21 6.33
N VAL A 200 -0.77 -8.91 7.41
CA VAL A 200 -1.82 -9.81 7.94
C VAL A 200 -2.91 -10.01 6.89
N GLN A 201 -3.39 -8.95 6.25
CA GLN A 201 -4.34 -9.05 5.15
C GLN A 201 -3.84 -10.01 4.07
N THR A 202 -2.57 -9.88 3.64
CA THR A 202 -1.98 -10.77 2.63
C THR A 202 -1.99 -12.23 3.08
N ALA A 203 -1.60 -12.50 4.33
CA ALA A 203 -1.59 -13.85 4.90
C ALA A 203 -2.99 -14.47 4.98
N LEU A 204 -3.96 -13.71 5.52
CA LEU A 204 -5.35 -14.12 5.65
C LEU A 204 -5.96 -14.41 4.28
N LEU A 205 -5.69 -13.56 3.31
CA LEU A 205 -6.18 -13.70 1.95
C LEU A 205 -5.60 -14.94 1.24
N GLY A 206 -4.31 -15.22 1.45
CA GLY A 206 -3.68 -16.46 0.99
C GLY A 206 -4.34 -17.70 1.59
N LYS A 207 -4.56 -17.71 2.90
CA LYS A 207 -5.23 -18.82 3.59
C LYS A 207 -6.67 -19.02 3.12
N LEU A 208 -7.42 -17.93 3.00
CA LEU A 208 -8.80 -17.94 2.50
C LEU A 208 -8.85 -18.43 1.05
N GLY A 209 -7.86 -18.05 0.23
CA GLY A 209 -7.70 -18.52 -1.16
C GLY A 209 -7.55 -20.04 -1.24
N VAL A 210 -6.73 -20.63 -0.36
CA VAL A 210 -6.57 -22.09 -0.26
C VAL A 210 -7.88 -22.73 0.22
N ALA A 211 -8.53 -22.18 1.25
CA ALA A 211 -9.76 -22.74 1.81
C ALA A 211 -10.94 -22.71 0.83
N LEU A 212 -11.05 -21.65 0.01
CA LEU A 212 -12.08 -21.50 -1.03
C LEU A 212 -11.73 -22.21 -2.34
N GLY A 213 -10.47 -22.68 -2.48
CA GLY A 213 -9.94 -23.24 -3.73
C GLY A 213 -9.82 -22.23 -4.88
N SER A 214 -9.88 -20.93 -4.59
CA SER A 214 -9.82 -19.88 -5.61
C SER A 214 -9.37 -18.54 -5.02
N PRO A 215 -8.31 -17.91 -5.56
CA PRO A 215 -7.89 -16.57 -5.17
C PRO A 215 -8.94 -15.50 -5.53
N VAL A 216 -9.74 -15.74 -6.58
CA VAL A 216 -10.82 -14.83 -7.00
C VAL A 216 -11.91 -14.79 -5.94
N LYS A 217 -12.37 -15.94 -5.44
CA LYS A 217 -13.38 -16.02 -4.38
C LYS A 217 -12.89 -15.40 -3.06
N ALA A 218 -11.63 -15.62 -2.71
CA ALA A 218 -11.04 -15.00 -1.51
C ALA A 218 -10.99 -13.48 -1.65
N SER A 219 -10.63 -12.99 -2.84
CA SER A 219 -10.66 -11.56 -3.14
C SER A 219 -12.08 -11.02 -3.05
N LEU A 220 -13.07 -11.68 -3.65
CA LEU A 220 -14.49 -11.32 -3.55
C LEU A 220 -14.93 -11.17 -2.10
N ALA A 221 -14.67 -12.18 -1.26
CA ALA A 221 -15.00 -12.14 0.16
C ALA A 221 -14.32 -10.96 0.88
N SER A 222 -13.05 -10.72 0.58
CA SER A 222 -12.29 -9.58 1.12
C SER A 222 -12.86 -8.24 0.69
N PHE A 223 -13.31 -8.10 -0.57
CA PHE A 223 -13.98 -6.90 -1.06
C PHE A 223 -15.35 -6.68 -0.41
N VAL A 224 -16.13 -7.74 -0.13
CA VAL A 224 -17.41 -7.61 0.59
C VAL A 224 -17.16 -7.08 2.00
N VAL A 225 -16.29 -7.73 2.76
CA VAL A 225 -15.98 -7.34 4.14
C VAL A 225 -15.31 -5.97 4.18
N GLY A 226 -14.43 -5.69 3.23
CA GLY A 226 -13.76 -4.40 3.08
C GLY A 226 -14.73 -3.27 2.71
N LEU A 227 -15.68 -3.49 1.79
CA LEU A 227 -16.67 -2.48 1.43
C LEU A 227 -17.57 -2.15 2.62
N ILE A 228 -18.02 -3.16 3.38
CA ILE A 228 -18.82 -2.94 4.60
C ILE A 228 -18.00 -2.15 5.64
N SER A 229 -16.77 -2.58 5.91
CA SER A 229 -15.89 -1.92 6.89
C SER A 229 -15.58 -0.48 6.49
N LEU A 230 -15.29 -0.24 5.21
CA LEU A 230 -15.00 1.09 4.70
C LEU A 230 -16.25 1.97 4.70
N ALA A 231 -17.43 1.42 4.41
CA ALA A 231 -18.69 2.16 4.49
C ALA A 231 -18.96 2.65 5.92
N ILE A 232 -18.72 1.79 6.91
CA ILE A 232 -18.79 2.17 8.32
C ILE A 232 -17.80 3.32 8.62
N VAL A 233 -16.54 3.19 8.20
CA VAL A 233 -15.53 4.25 8.39
C VAL A 233 -15.97 5.57 7.74
N VAL A 234 -16.49 5.54 6.51
CA VAL A 234 -16.99 6.75 5.82
C VAL A 234 -18.19 7.34 6.53
N ALA A 235 -19.10 6.52 7.06
CA ALA A 235 -20.24 6.98 7.85
C ALA A 235 -19.79 7.83 9.05
N PHE A 236 -18.73 7.39 9.74
CA PHE A 236 -18.21 8.07 10.92
C PHE A 236 -17.32 9.28 10.58
N VAL A 237 -16.45 9.15 9.58
CA VAL A 237 -15.42 10.16 9.25
C VAL A 237 -15.98 11.26 8.35
N ASP A 238 -16.57 10.88 7.22
CA ASP A 238 -17.07 11.84 6.22
C ASP A 238 -18.53 12.24 6.47
N ARG A 239 -19.29 11.39 7.18
CA ARG A 239 -20.73 11.57 7.48
C ARG A 239 -21.61 11.77 6.24
N THR A 240 -21.09 11.45 5.06
CA THR A 240 -21.79 11.52 3.78
C THR A 240 -21.27 10.48 2.81
N TYR A 241 -22.15 10.00 1.95
CA TYR A 241 -21.82 9.13 0.81
C TYR A 241 -21.93 9.87 -0.53
N SER A 242 -22.12 11.19 -0.49
CA SER A 242 -22.27 11.99 -1.71
C SER A 242 -21.00 11.90 -2.56
N LEU A 243 -21.18 11.55 -3.84
CA LEU A 243 -20.14 11.59 -4.86
C LEU A 243 -19.87 13.02 -5.36
N GLY A 244 -20.59 14.01 -4.82
CA GLY A 244 -20.48 15.41 -5.21
C GLY A 244 -20.75 15.63 -6.71
N ASP A 245 -20.07 16.63 -7.29
CA ASP A 245 -20.15 16.93 -8.72
C ASP A 245 -19.30 15.98 -9.58
N ALA A 246 -18.70 14.92 -9.02
CA ALA A 246 -17.83 14.02 -9.78
C ALA A 246 -18.56 13.32 -10.94
N LEU A 247 -19.88 13.15 -10.83
CA LEU A 247 -20.75 12.62 -11.89
C LEU A 247 -21.15 13.69 -12.93
N LYS A 248 -21.09 14.98 -12.57
CA LYS A 248 -21.55 16.10 -13.41
C LYS A 248 -20.40 16.80 -14.15
N LYS A 249 -19.20 16.79 -13.57
CA LYS A 249 -17.99 17.27 -14.23
C LYS A 249 -17.56 16.23 -15.27
N GLY A 250 -17.20 16.67 -16.47
CA GLY A 250 -16.68 15.84 -17.57
C GLY A 250 -15.34 15.16 -17.23
N ASN A 251 -15.36 14.29 -16.21
CA ASN A 251 -14.22 13.57 -15.70
C ASN A 251 -13.85 12.43 -16.65
N PRO A 252 -12.56 12.10 -16.77
CA PRO A 252 -12.15 11.03 -17.67
C PRO A 252 -12.59 9.66 -17.14
N TRP A 253 -12.99 8.78 -18.05
CA TRP A 253 -13.51 7.44 -17.75
C TRP A 253 -12.54 6.57 -16.94
N TRP A 254 -11.23 6.71 -17.17
CA TRP A 254 -10.20 5.91 -16.51
C TRP A 254 -10.16 6.11 -15.00
N MET A 255 -10.74 7.21 -14.50
CA MET A 255 -10.78 7.54 -13.07
C MET A 255 -11.60 6.53 -12.27
N TRP A 256 -12.52 5.82 -12.93
CA TRP A 256 -13.39 4.80 -12.33
C TRP A 256 -12.76 3.40 -12.33
N VAL A 257 -11.64 3.22 -13.04
CA VAL A 257 -10.97 1.91 -13.22
C VAL A 257 -10.12 1.53 -11.99
N GLY A 258 -9.91 2.43 -11.04
CA GLY A 258 -9.08 2.19 -9.85
C GLY A 258 -9.51 0.96 -9.03
N GLY A 259 -10.81 0.65 -9.02
CA GLY A 259 -11.34 -0.56 -8.39
C GLY A 259 -10.92 -1.86 -9.06
N LEU A 260 -10.88 -1.88 -10.40
CA LEU A 260 -10.42 -3.04 -11.17
C LEU A 260 -8.92 -3.31 -10.90
N LEU A 261 -8.10 -2.26 -10.88
CA LEU A 261 -6.67 -2.36 -10.55
C LEU A 261 -6.46 -2.92 -9.14
N GLY A 262 -7.22 -2.40 -8.16
CA GLY A 262 -7.18 -2.91 -6.79
C GLY A 262 -7.61 -4.37 -6.70
N ALA A 263 -8.63 -4.77 -7.46
CA ALA A 263 -9.09 -6.15 -7.49
C ALA A 263 -8.05 -7.11 -8.06
N THR A 264 -7.38 -6.72 -9.15
CA THR A 264 -6.25 -7.48 -9.71
C THR A 264 -5.12 -7.62 -8.70
N LEU A 265 -4.74 -6.52 -8.02
CA LEU A 265 -3.67 -6.54 -7.01
C LEU A 265 -4.01 -7.49 -5.85
N VAL A 266 -5.22 -7.39 -5.30
CA VAL A 266 -5.67 -8.25 -4.19
C VAL A 266 -5.69 -9.72 -4.63
N MET A 267 -6.18 -10.01 -5.82
CA MET A 267 -6.19 -11.38 -6.39
C MET A 267 -4.79 -11.95 -6.62
N CYS A 268 -3.88 -11.16 -7.18
CA CYS A 268 -2.48 -11.56 -7.34
C CYS A 268 -1.84 -11.83 -5.98
N ASN A 269 -2.10 -10.99 -4.98
CA ASN A 269 -1.55 -11.17 -3.63
C ASN A 269 -2.13 -12.42 -2.94
N ALA A 270 -3.42 -12.73 -3.14
CA ALA A 270 -4.04 -13.96 -2.67
C ALA A 270 -3.33 -15.19 -3.23
N TYR A 271 -3.13 -15.21 -4.55
CA TYR A 271 -2.46 -16.29 -5.25
C TYR A 271 -1.00 -16.45 -4.80
N LEU A 272 -0.24 -15.35 -4.82
CA LEU A 272 1.18 -15.34 -4.44
C LEU A 272 1.37 -15.76 -3.00
N SER A 273 0.59 -15.21 -2.07
CA SER A 273 0.73 -15.54 -0.64
C SER A 273 0.49 -17.02 -0.36
N ALA A 274 -0.42 -17.65 -1.10
CA ALA A 274 -0.68 -19.09 -0.98
C ALA A 274 0.46 -19.96 -1.55
N HIS A 275 1.27 -19.45 -2.49
CA HIS A 275 2.27 -20.25 -3.21
C HIS A 275 3.70 -19.99 -2.75
N ILE A 276 4.06 -18.74 -2.44
CA ILE A 276 5.44 -18.34 -2.09
C ILE A 276 5.55 -17.77 -0.66
N GLY A 277 4.46 -17.79 0.10
CA GLY A 277 4.42 -17.24 1.45
C GLY A 277 4.20 -15.72 1.50
N THR A 278 3.89 -15.23 2.70
CA THR A 278 3.45 -13.84 2.90
C THR A 278 4.62 -12.88 2.77
N GLY A 279 5.73 -13.17 3.45
CA GLY A 279 6.88 -12.27 3.47
C GLY A 279 7.53 -12.13 2.09
N MET A 280 7.61 -13.20 1.29
CA MET A 280 8.12 -13.11 -0.07
C MET A 280 7.17 -12.32 -0.99
N THR A 281 5.86 -12.56 -0.86
CA THR A 281 4.84 -11.81 -1.60
C THR A 281 4.95 -10.31 -1.33
N VAL A 282 5.01 -9.92 -0.05
CA VAL A 282 5.16 -8.52 0.36
C VAL A 282 6.40 -7.89 -0.25
N MET A 283 7.56 -8.55 -0.19
CA MET A 283 8.81 -7.98 -0.72
C MET A 283 8.79 -7.80 -2.24
N LEU A 284 8.23 -8.75 -2.99
CA LEU A 284 8.11 -8.64 -4.45
C LEU A 284 7.12 -7.57 -4.88
N VAL A 285 5.98 -7.46 -4.17
CA VAL A 285 5.00 -6.40 -4.39
C VAL A 285 5.61 -5.03 -4.06
N LEU A 286 6.35 -4.93 -2.96
CA LEU A 286 7.07 -3.70 -2.60
C LEU A 286 8.12 -3.31 -3.64
N LEU A 287 8.84 -4.29 -4.20
CA LEU A 287 9.80 -4.04 -5.28
C LEU A 287 9.11 -3.41 -6.51
N GLY A 288 7.97 -3.97 -6.92
CA GLY A 288 7.16 -3.39 -7.99
C GLY A 288 6.55 -2.04 -7.63
N GLN A 289 6.09 -1.86 -6.39
CA GLN A 289 5.51 -0.60 -5.92
C GLN A 289 6.53 0.54 -5.91
N VAL A 290 7.71 0.30 -5.35
CA VAL A 290 8.79 1.29 -5.29
C VAL A 290 9.34 1.54 -6.70
N GLY A 291 9.65 0.48 -7.46
CA GLY A 291 10.15 0.61 -8.84
C GLY A 291 9.17 1.33 -9.76
N GLY A 292 7.88 0.97 -9.69
CA GLY A 292 6.81 1.63 -10.44
C GLY A 292 6.63 3.09 -10.02
N GLY A 293 6.74 3.39 -8.72
CA GLY A 293 6.70 4.76 -8.21
C GLY A 293 7.81 5.62 -8.81
N LEU A 294 9.04 5.10 -8.89
CA LEU A 294 10.16 5.80 -9.52
C LEU A 294 9.95 6.02 -11.03
N LEU A 295 9.33 5.06 -11.73
CA LEU A 295 8.98 5.23 -13.14
C LEU A 295 7.93 6.33 -13.32
N VAL A 296 6.88 6.34 -12.49
CA VAL A 296 5.85 7.37 -12.51
C VAL A 296 6.45 8.75 -12.23
N ASP A 297 7.31 8.86 -11.21
CA ASP A 297 7.97 10.11 -10.84
C ASP A 297 8.91 10.61 -11.96
N ARG A 298 9.70 9.73 -12.57
CA ARG A 298 10.67 10.13 -13.61
C ARG A 298 9.99 10.60 -14.90
N PHE A 299 8.95 9.89 -15.34
CA PHE A 299 8.30 10.18 -16.62
C PHE A 299 7.09 11.11 -16.49
N GLY A 300 6.56 11.32 -15.28
CA GLY A 300 5.36 12.12 -15.04
C GLY A 300 4.10 11.43 -15.58
N LEU A 301 4.04 10.10 -15.46
CA LEU A 301 2.93 9.31 -15.97
C LEU A 301 1.62 9.72 -15.25
N LEU A 302 0.49 9.63 -15.96
CA LEU A 302 -0.86 9.86 -15.41
C LEU A 302 -1.11 11.29 -14.88
N GLY A 303 -0.36 12.27 -15.39
CA GLY A 303 -0.51 13.68 -14.99
C GLY A 303 0.13 14.01 -13.63
N VAL A 304 1.02 13.14 -13.13
CA VAL A 304 1.85 13.42 -11.97
C VAL A 304 3.00 14.35 -12.40
N PRO A 305 3.31 15.42 -11.64
CA PRO A 305 4.46 16.27 -11.94
C PRO A 305 5.76 15.45 -11.99
N ARG A 306 6.58 15.67 -13.03
CA ARG A 306 7.89 15.01 -13.15
C ARG A 306 8.79 15.40 -11.98
N LYS A 307 9.43 14.40 -11.36
CA LYS A 307 10.42 14.59 -10.30
C LYS A 307 11.74 13.95 -10.70
N PRO A 308 12.87 14.60 -10.42
CA PRO A 308 14.18 14.01 -10.67
C PRO A 308 14.37 12.80 -9.73
N VAL A 309 14.70 11.65 -10.30
CA VAL A 309 15.05 10.44 -9.55
C VAL A 309 16.55 10.43 -9.29
N ALA A 310 16.93 10.50 -8.01
CA ALA A 310 18.33 10.51 -7.61
C ALA A 310 18.96 9.11 -7.77
N GLY A 311 20.26 9.06 -8.09
CA GLY A 311 21.01 7.80 -8.23
C GLY A 311 20.90 6.87 -7.03
N ILE A 312 20.81 7.43 -5.82
CA ILE A 312 20.65 6.67 -4.58
C ILE A 312 19.35 5.84 -4.56
N GLN A 313 18.32 6.25 -5.29
CA GLN A 313 17.05 5.51 -5.36
C GLN A 313 17.22 4.21 -6.15
N TYR A 314 17.95 4.25 -7.25
CA TYR A 314 18.31 3.05 -8.02
C TYR A 314 19.19 2.11 -7.22
N VAL A 315 20.17 2.65 -6.48
CA VAL A 315 21.01 1.85 -5.57
C VAL A 315 20.14 1.17 -4.52
N GLY A 316 19.16 1.86 -3.94
CA GLY A 316 18.26 1.29 -2.94
C GLY A 316 17.43 0.13 -3.49
N VAL A 317 16.89 0.28 -4.69
CA VAL A 317 16.18 -0.80 -5.39
C VAL A 317 17.08 -2.00 -5.66
N LEU A 318 18.32 -1.77 -6.11
CA LEU A 318 19.29 -2.86 -6.34
C LEU A 318 19.63 -3.60 -5.04
N VAL A 319 19.87 -2.87 -3.94
CA VAL A 319 20.10 -3.46 -2.62
C VAL A 319 18.88 -4.27 -2.18
N ALA A 320 17.66 -3.77 -2.43
CA ALA A 320 16.44 -4.49 -2.09
C ALA A 320 16.33 -5.82 -2.87
N ILE A 321 16.66 -5.82 -4.16
CA ILE A 321 16.70 -7.03 -5.01
C ILE A 321 17.69 -8.04 -4.46
N VAL A 322 18.91 -7.61 -4.11
CA VAL A 322 19.93 -8.49 -3.51
C VAL A 322 19.39 -9.13 -2.22
N GLY A 323 18.75 -8.35 -1.35
CA GLY A 323 18.13 -8.89 -0.13
C GLY A 323 17.02 -9.92 -0.41
N ILE A 324 16.20 -9.68 -1.43
CA ILE A 324 15.13 -10.60 -1.85
C ILE A 324 15.72 -11.91 -2.35
N VAL A 325 16.77 -11.84 -3.18
CA VAL A 325 17.47 -13.03 -3.69
C VAL A 325 18.11 -13.81 -2.54
N LEU A 326 18.79 -13.13 -1.61
CA LEU A 326 19.39 -13.77 -0.43
C LEU A 326 18.35 -14.46 0.46
N LYS A 327 17.17 -13.85 0.64
CA LYS A 327 16.06 -14.49 1.39
C LYS A 327 15.51 -15.72 0.65
N ALA A 328 15.57 -15.73 -0.68
CA ALA A 328 15.04 -16.82 -1.51
C ALA A 328 15.90 -18.09 -1.46
N MET A 329 17.20 -17.94 -1.18
CA MET A 329 18.19 -19.02 -1.03
C MET A 329 18.00 -19.75 0.30
#